data_AF-A0AAU8BGW7-F1
#
_entry.id   AF-A0AAU8BGW7-F1
#
_cell.length_a   1.000
_cell.length_b   1.000
_cell.length_c   1.000
_cell.angle_alpha   90.00
_cell.angle_beta   90.00
_cell.angle_gamma   90.00
#
_symmetry.space_group_name_H-M   'P 1'
#
loop_
_entity.id
_entity.type
_entity.pdbx_description
1 polymer ?
#
loop_
_entity_poly.entity_id
_entity_poly.type
_entity_poly.pdbx_seq_one_letter_code
_entity_poly.pdbx_strand_id
1 'polypeptide(L)'
;MFRKGIMVTAFVLLSGCVQLKPPTEESAQSWQDFGYQWAMKGYIIESQSDLAKKAPELSAELFAQYQAGYATGKADYCKQDPFILGYDGKIYYGICNDLDRRYNEEYWRGKNARNRR
;
A
#
# COMPACT_ATOMS: atom_id res chain seq x y z
N MET A 1 15.78 -30.52 -48.03
CA MET A 1 15.03 -29.28 -47.69
C MET A 1 14.24 -29.55 -46.43
N PHE A 2 14.37 -28.72 -45.39
CA PHE A 2 13.40 -28.38 -44.34
C PHE A 2 14.21 -27.70 -43.21
N ARG A 3 14.33 -26.36 -43.30
CA ARG A 3 14.94 -25.53 -42.26
C ARG A 3 13.99 -25.54 -41.06
N LYS A 4 14.36 -26.21 -39.97
CA LYS A 4 13.65 -26.11 -38.68
C LYS A 4 13.97 -24.75 -38.08
N GLY A 5 13.13 -23.75 -38.36
CA GLY A 5 13.16 -22.47 -37.70
C GLY A 5 12.72 -22.63 -36.25
N ILE A 6 13.63 -22.38 -35.31
CA ILE A 6 13.32 -22.31 -33.88
C ILE A 6 12.56 -21.00 -33.66
N MET A 7 11.25 -21.10 -33.49
CA MET A 7 10.38 -19.98 -33.14
C MET A 7 10.49 -19.75 -31.63
N VAL A 8 11.35 -18.80 -31.23
CA VAL A 8 11.46 -18.37 -29.83
C VAL A 8 10.35 -17.34 -29.57
N THR A 9 9.22 -17.80 -29.04
CA THR A 9 8.15 -16.90 -28.57
C THR A 9 8.58 -16.30 -27.23
N ALA A 10 9.05 -15.05 -27.26
CA ALA A 10 9.38 -14.28 -26.06
C ALA A 10 8.10 -13.89 -25.31
N PHE A 11 7.85 -14.52 -24.16
CA PHE A 11 6.82 -14.09 -23.21
C PHE A 11 7.31 -12.82 -22.49
N VAL A 12 6.86 -11.65 -22.94
CA VAL A 12 7.06 -10.39 -22.24
C VAL A 12 6.03 -10.32 -21.11
N LEU A 13 6.48 -10.61 -19.87
CA LEU A 13 5.66 -10.39 -18.67
C LEU A 13 5.58 -8.87 -18.42
N LEU A 14 4.50 -8.25 -18.87
CA LEU A 14 4.15 -6.88 -18.52
C LEU A 14 3.72 -6.83 -17.05
N SER A 15 4.65 -6.57 -16.13
CA SER A 15 4.31 -6.23 -14.75
C SER A 15 3.74 -4.80 -14.72
N GLY A 16 2.43 -4.66 -14.84
CA GLY A 16 1.74 -3.38 -14.61
C GLY A 16 1.64 -3.07 -13.12
N CYS A 17 1.87 -1.81 -12.73
CA CYS A 17 1.54 -1.34 -11.38
C CYS A 17 0.02 -1.43 -11.19
N VAL A 18 -0.46 -2.46 -10.47
CA VAL A 18 -1.85 -2.50 -10.04
C VAL A 18 -2.06 -1.41 -8.98
N GLN A 19 -2.80 -0.37 -9.36
CA GLN A 19 -3.24 0.64 -8.41
C GLN A 19 -4.32 0.04 -7.53
N LEU A 20 -4.16 0.13 -6.21
CA LEU A 20 -5.15 -0.34 -5.25
C LEU A 20 -6.41 0.53 -5.39
N LYS A 21 -7.55 -0.11 -5.66
CA LYS A 21 -8.85 0.54 -5.85
C LYS A 21 -9.82 0.09 -4.76
N PRO A 22 -10.77 0.95 -4.35
CA PRO A 22 -11.85 0.53 -3.48
C PRO A 22 -12.61 -0.66 -4.09
N PRO A 23 -13.11 -1.61 -3.26
CA PRO A 23 -13.96 -2.69 -3.73
C PRO A 23 -15.29 -2.13 -4.25
N THR A 24 -15.80 -2.69 -5.35
CA THR A 24 -17.12 -2.32 -5.91
C THR A 24 -18.28 -3.12 -5.32
N GLU A 25 -17.97 -4.09 -4.47
CA GLU A 25 -18.95 -4.99 -3.86
C GLU A 25 -19.27 -4.53 -2.43
N GLU A 26 -20.50 -4.73 -1.99
CA GLU A 26 -20.96 -4.45 -0.62
C GLU A 26 -20.53 -5.54 0.39
N SER A 27 -19.34 -6.11 0.19
CA SER A 27 -18.79 -7.18 1.02
C SER A 27 -17.95 -6.60 2.16
N ALA A 28 -18.37 -6.84 3.40
CA ALA A 28 -17.64 -6.43 4.60
C ALA A 28 -16.17 -6.88 4.57
N GLN A 29 -15.91 -8.13 4.16
CA GLN A 29 -14.55 -8.67 4.08
C GLN A 29 -13.71 -7.93 3.02
N SER A 30 -14.29 -7.64 1.85
CA SER A 30 -13.58 -6.94 0.78
C SER A 30 -13.14 -5.54 1.23
N TRP A 31 -13.98 -4.84 1.98
CA TRP A 31 -13.67 -3.52 2.55
C TRP A 31 -12.63 -3.59 3.67
N GLN A 32 -12.70 -4.61 4.53
CA GLN A 32 -11.68 -4.86 5.53
C GLN A 32 -10.31 -5.16 4.89
N ASP A 33 -10.26 -6.04 3.89
CA ASP A 33 -9.04 -6.39 3.17
C ASP A 33 -8.46 -5.17 2.44
N PHE A 34 -9.32 -4.35 1.81
CA PHE A 34 -8.91 -3.10 1.18
C PHE A 34 -8.25 -2.15 2.19
N GLY A 35 -8.84 -1.97 3.38
CA GLY A 35 -8.27 -1.15 4.44
C GLY A 35 -6.91 -1.66 4.91
N TYR A 36 -6.78 -2.97 5.11
CA TYR A 36 -5.52 -3.60 5.47
C TYR A 36 -4.44 -3.34 4.41
N GLN A 37 -4.75 -3.61 3.14
CA GLN A 37 -3.80 -3.41 2.03
C GLN A 37 -3.44 -1.94 1.84
N TRP A 38 -4.40 -1.02 2.05
CA TRP A 38 -4.17 0.42 2.00
C TRP A 38 -3.11 0.86 3.02
N ALA A 39 -3.26 0.40 4.26
CA ALA A 39 -2.28 0.66 5.32
C ALA A 39 -0.92 -0.01 5.03
N MET A 40 -0.90 -1.23 4.48
CA MET A 40 0.34 -1.93 4.12
C MET A 40 1.10 -1.26 2.96
N LYS A 41 0.43 -0.44 2.14
CA LYS A 41 1.09 0.46 1.18
C LYS A 41 1.68 1.71 1.84
N GLY A 42 1.46 1.90 3.14
CA GLY A 42 1.92 3.04 3.92
C GLY A 42 1.04 4.28 3.78
N TYR A 43 -0.13 4.17 3.15
CA TYR A 43 -1.01 5.31 2.92
C TYR A 43 -1.71 5.75 4.20
N ILE A 44 -1.96 7.05 4.34
CA ILE A 44 -2.82 7.58 5.41
C ILE A 44 -4.27 7.18 5.12
N ILE A 45 -5.02 6.84 6.17
CA ILE A 45 -6.45 6.55 6.08
C ILE A 45 -7.20 7.67 5.36
N GLU A 46 -8.10 7.29 4.46
CA GLU A 46 -8.98 8.27 3.81
C GLU A 46 -10.18 8.58 4.70
N SER A 47 -10.61 9.83 4.70
CA SER A 47 -11.86 10.22 5.34
C SER A 47 -13.05 9.55 4.62
N GLN A 48 -14.15 9.33 5.32
CA GLN A 48 -15.34 8.74 4.71
C GLN A 48 -15.83 9.55 3.50
N SER A 49 -15.78 10.88 3.60
CA SER A 49 -16.23 11.77 2.52
C SER A 49 -15.30 11.73 1.31
N ASP A 50 -13.98 11.55 1.50
CA ASP A 50 -13.04 11.41 0.39
C ASP A 50 -13.13 10.04 -0.28
N LEU A 51 -13.33 8.99 0.51
CA LEU A 51 -13.48 7.64 -0.01
C LEU A 51 -14.82 7.46 -0.74
N ALA A 52 -15.90 8.08 -0.26
CA ALA A 52 -17.22 8.08 -0.91
C ALA A 52 -17.20 8.73 -2.31
N LYS A 53 -16.28 9.68 -2.57
CA LYS A 53 -16.11 10.26 -3.93
C LYS A 53 -15.59 9.22 -4.94
N LYS A 54 -14.96 8.15 -4.45
CA LYS A 54 -14.33 7.09 -5.26
C LYS A 54 -15.17 5.81 -5.27
N ALA A 55 -16.01 5.61 -4.27
CA ALA A 55 -16.86 4.44 -4.08
C ALA A 55 -18.27 4.89 -3.67
N PRO A 56 -19.17 5.13 -4.64
CA PRO A 56 -20.56 5.54 -4.39
C PRO A 56 -21.35 4.56 -3.48
N GLU A 57 -20.97 3.29 -3.47
CA GLU A 57 -21.51 2.20 -2.66
C GLU A 57 -21.07 2.24 -1.19
N LEU A 58 -20.17 3.16 -0.81
CA LEU A 58 -19.65 3.24 0.56
C LEU A 58 -20.74 3.63 1.56
N SER A 59 -21.23 2.64 2.30
CA SER A 59 -22.07 2.86 3.48
C SER A 59 -21.22 3.14 4.73
N ALA A 60 -21.86 3.62 5.80
CA ALA A 60 -21.19 3.78 7.10
C ALA A 60 -20.67 2.46 7.67
N GLU A 61 -21.39 1.35 7.43
CA GLU A 61 -20.98 0.01 7.85
C GLU A 61 -19.74 -0.47 7.09
N LEU A 62 -19.71 -0.29 5.77
CA LEU A 62 -18.55 -0.65 4.94
C LEU A 62 -17.33 0.22 5.27
N PHE A 63 -17.55 1.50 5.58
CA PHE A 63 -16.48 2.37 6.07
C PHE A 63 -15.89 1.88 7.41
N ALA A 64 -16.73 1.38 8.33
CA ALA A 64 -16.24 0.80 9.58
C ALA A 64 -15.37 -0.45 9.34
N GLN A 65 -15.70 -1.28 8.35
CA GLN A 65 -14.87 -2.43 7.97
C GLN A 65 -13.52 -1.99 7.40
N TYR A 66 -13.52 -0.99 6.52
CA TYR A 66 -12.30 -0.34 6.02
C TYR A 66 -11.43 0.18 7.17
N GLN A 67 -12.01 0.88 8.14
CA GLN A 67 -11.28 1.38 9.32
C GLN A 67 -10.68 0.24 10.14
N ALA A 68 -11.43 -0.84 10.37
CA ALA A 68 -10.95 -2.00 11.14
C ALA A 68 -9.77 -2.70 10.44
N GLY A 69 -9.87 -2.91 9.13
CA GLY A 69 -8.78 -3.43 8.31
C GLY A 69 -7.56 -2.52 8.31
N TYR A 70 -7.78 -1.22 8.12
CA TYR A 70 -6.72 -0.20 8.15
C TYR A 70 -5.98 -0.18 9.49
N ALA A 71 -6.69 -0.23 10.62
CA ALA A 71 -6.06 -0.24 11.95
C ALA A 71 -5.14 -1.45 12.11
N THR A 72 -5.58 -2.63 11.67
CA THR A 72 -4.77 -3.86 11.67
C THR A 72 -3.54 -3.72 10.77
N GLY A 73 -3.73 -3.28 9.53
CA GLY A 73 -2.63 -3.11 8.58
C GLY A 73 -1.64 -2.01 9.00
N LYS A 74 -2.11 -0.96 9.68
CA LYS A 74 -1.25 0.09 10.25
C LYS A 74 -0.40 -0.47 11.37
N ALA A 75 -0.98 -1.27 12.27
CA ALA A 75 -0.23 -1.92 13.33
C ALA A 75 0.87 -2.84 12.77
N ASP A 76 0.62 -3.53 11.66
CA ASP A 76 1.61 -4.36 10.99
C ASP A 76 2.66 -3.55 10.22
N TYR A 77 2.23 -2.55 9.44
CA TYR A 77 3.12 -1.67 8.69
C TYR A 77 4.13 -0.99 9.62
N CYS A 78 3.69 -0.50 10.78
CA CYS A 78 4.51 0.21 11.74
C CYS A 78 5.46 -0.69 12.57
N LYS A 79 5.46 -2.01 12.35
CA LYS A 79 6.50 -2.92 12.88
C LYS A 79 7.75 -2.97 12.01
N GLN A 80 7.68 -2.46 10.77
CA GLN A 80 8.82 -2.39 9.88
C GLN A 80 9.88 -1.42 10.43
N ASP A 81 11.15 -1.66 10.09
CA ASP A 81 12.22 -0.76 10.48
C ASP A 81 12.16 0.52 9.61
N PRO A 82 11.85 1.70 10.19
CA PRO A 82 11.80 2.95 9.46
C PRO A 82 13.12 3.31 8.78
N PHE A 83 14.27 3.01 9.40
CA PHE A 83 15.57 3.28 8.80
C PHE A 83 15.75 2.49 7.51
N ILE A 84 15.42 1.20 7.51
CA ILE A 84 15.50 0.35 6.32
C ILE A 84 14.53 0.83 5.25
N LEU A 85 13.29 1.20 5.61
CA LEU A 85 12.33 1.78 4.65
C LEU A 85 12.90 3.01 3.94
N GLY A 86 13.52 3.92 4.68
CA GLY A 86 14.16 5.11 4.13
C GLY A 86 15.38 4.78 3.27
N TYR A 87 16.22 3.86 3.74
CA TYR A 87 17.41 3.40 3.03
C TYR A 87 17.07 2.71 1.70
N ASP A 88 16.00 1.92 1.66
CA ASP A 88 15.50 1.26 0.46
C ASP A 88 14.75 2.21 -0.48
N GLY A 89 14.50 3.46 -0.05
CA GLY A 89 13.81 4.45 -0.86
C GLY A 89 12.31 4.28 -0.97
N LYS A 90 11.70 3.51 -0.07
CA LYS A 90 10.24 3.44 0.01
C LYS A 90 9.70 4.81 0.39
N ILE A 91 8.55 5.19 -0.15
CA ILE A 91 7.89 6.45 0.25
C ILE A 91 7.21 6.21 1.60
N TYR A 92 7.50 7.08 2.57
CA TYR A 92 6.80 7.11 3.85
C TYR A 92 5.86 8.32 3.90
N TYR A 93 4.56 8.05 4.08
CA TYR A 93 3.52 9.08 4.11
C TYR A 93 3.19 9.58 5.52
N GLY A 94 3.87 9.10 6.56
CA GLY A 94 3.60 9.54 7.94
C GLY A 94 2.57 8.70 8.70
N ILE A 95 2.18 7.52 8.17
CA ILE A 95 1.18 6.63 8.76
C ILE A 95 1.45 6.24 10.23
N CYS A 96 2.72 6.22 10.68
CA CYS A 96 3.12 5.81 12.04
C CYS A 96 3.44 6.98 12.98
N ASN A 97 3.31 8.24 12.53
CA ASN A 97 3.80 9.41 13.29
C ASN A 97 3.05 9.64 14.63
N ASP A 98 1.81 9.20 14.70
CA ASP A 98 0.96 9.23 15.90
C ASP A 98 1.24 8.06 16.86
N LEU A 99 1.85 6.97 16.39
CA LEU A 99 2.21 5.81 17.21
C LEU A 99 3.62 5.90 17.78
N ASP A 100 4.58 6.33 16.96
CA ASP A 100 5.97 6.55 17.36
C ASP A 100 6.49 7.85 16.74
N ARG A 101 6.76 8.82 17.61
CA ARG A 101 7.27 10.15 17.22
C ARG A 101 8.62 10.08 16.53
N ARG A 102 9.42 9.02 16.78
CA ARG A 102 10.74 8.82 16.19
C ARG A 102 10.69 8.17 14.81
N TYR A 103 9.56 7.56 14.42
CA TYR A 103 9.46 6.80 13.17
C TYR A 103 9.86 7.63 11.94
N ASN A 104 9.39 8.87 11.87
CA ASN A 104 9.75 9.81 10.80
C ASN A 104 11.24 10.16 10.82
N GLU A 105 11.81 10.42 12.00
CA GLU A 105 13.23 10.77 12.16
C GLU A 105 14.13 9.64 11.67
N GLU A 106 13.84 8.41 12.10
CA GLU A 106 14.59 7.21 11.71
C GLU A 106 14.49 6.93 10.20
N TYR A 107 13.30 7.13 9.60
CA TYR A 107 13.12 7.06 8.16
C TYR A 107 14.02 8.04 7.41
N TRP A 108 14.09 9.29 7.85
CA TRP A 108 14.97 10.29 7.23
C TRP A 108 16.45 9.98 7.44
N ARG A 109 16.84 9.40 8.59
CA ARG A 109 18.20 8.90 8.79
C ARG A 109 18.59 7.87 7.74
N GLY A 110 17.73 6.88 7.48
CA GLY A 110 17.95 5.86 6.46
C GLY A 110 18.05 6.43 5.05
N LYS A 111 17.11 7.30 4.69
CA LYS A 111 17.09 7.97 3.37
C LYS A 111 18.32 8.84 3.13
N ASN A 112 18.79 9.56 4.15
CA ASN A 112 20.00 10.36 4.08
C ASN A 112 21.26 9.50 3.96
N ALA A 113 21.30 8.35 4.65
CA ALA A 113 22.41 7.41 4.54
C ALA A 113 22.57 6.85 3.12
N ARG A 114 21.46 6.54 2.44
CA ARG A 114 21.46 6.12 1.02
C ARG A 114 22.07 7.19 0.11
N ASN A 115 21.72 8.46 0.32
CA ASN A 115 22.16 9.57 -0.55
C ASN A 115 23.66 9.94 -0.41
N ARG A 116 24.36 9.37 0.59
CA ARG A 116 25.81 9.60 0.81
C ARG A 116 26.70 8.58 0.08
N ARG A 117 26.11 7.69 -0.71
CA ARG A 117 26.78 6.64 -1.47
C ARG A 117 26.96 7.05 -2.92
#